data_AF-A0A5J4NHT3-F1
#
_entry.id   AF-A0A5J4NHT3-F1
#
_cell.length_a   1.000
_cell.length_b   1.000
_cell.length_c   1.000
_cell.angle_alpha   90.00
_cell.angle_beta   90.00
_cell.angle_gamma   90.00
#
_symmetry.space_group_name_H-M   'P 1'
#
loop_
_entity.id
_entity.type
_entity.pdbx_description
1 polymer ?
#
loop_
_entity_poly.entity_id
_entity_poly.type
_entity_poly.pdbx_seq_one_letter_code
_entity_poly.pdbx_strand_id
1 'polypeptide(L)'
;MPGSVKVRVLSARNLPIMDRSTLSTDAFVEVILTCATYLQICIGNTTHKTDVIRRSLNPSWNSDWFYFELDDRALQEEVLLLK
;
A
#
# COMPACT_ATOMS: atom_id res chain seq x y z
N MET A 1 13.40 -7.43 -19.64
CA MET A 1 12.95 -6.04 -19.84
C MET A 1 12.54 -5.54 -18.47
N PRO A 2 13.00 -4.37 -17.99
CA PRO A 2 12.53 -3.89 -16.70
C PRO A 2 11.03 -3.55 -16.79
N GLY A 3 10.24 -4.05 -15.84
CA GLY A 3 8.81 -3.80 -15.74
C GLY A 3 8.53 -2.74 -14.68
N SER A 4 7.77 -1.69 -15.05
CA SER A 4 7.38 -0.63 -14.10
C SER A 4 5.96 -0.84 -13.60
N VAL A 5 5.76 -0.93 -12.28
CA VAL A 5 4.44 -0.97 -11.65
C VAL A 5 4.13 0.38 -11.02
N LYS A 6 2.96 0.93 -11.35
CA LYS A 6 2.49 2.22 -10.83
C LYS A 6 1.23 2.01 -10.01
N VAL A 7 1.27 2.38 -8.73
CA VAL A 7 0.15 2.21 -7.80
C VAL A 7 -0.32 3.58 -7.33
N ARG A 8 -1.63 3.79 -7.28
CA ARG A 8 -2.23 5.02 -6.76
C ARG A 8 -3.35 4.69 -5.80
N VAL A 9 -3.33 5.30 -4.62
CA VAL A 9 -4.39 5.15 -3.62
C VAL A 9 -5.35 6.33 -3.73
N LEU A 10 -6.58 6.05 -4.19
CA LEU A 10 -7.60 7.09 -4.40
C LEU A 10 -8.39 7.36 -3.12
N SER A 11 -9.15 6.36 -2.67
CA SER A 11 -10.03 6.47 -1.50
C SER A 11 -10.39 5.10 -0.96
N ALA A 12 -10.70 5.04 0.34
CA ALA A 12 -11.38 3.89 0.94
C ALA A 12 -12.81 4.27 1.32
N ARG A 13 -13.68 3.27 1.47
CA ARG A 13 -15.08 3.47 1.88
C ARG A 13 -15.49 2.43 2.90
N ASN A 14 -16.40 2.81 3.80
CA ASN A 14 -16.97 1.94 4.82
C ASN A 14 -15.90 1.25 5.68
N LEU A 15 -14.87 2.00 6.09
CA LEU A 15 -13.86 1.45 6.98
C LEU A 15 -14.47 1.08 8.35
N PRO A 16 -13.93 0.06 9.03
CA PRO A 16 -14.38 -0.31 10.35
C PRO A 16 -14.07 0.79 11.37
N ILE A 17 -14.97 0.97 12.33
CA ILE A 17 -14.78 1.88 13.45
C ILE A 17 -13.71 1.29 14.37
N MET A 18 -12.55 1.96 14.44
CA MET A 18 -11.46 1.57 15.34
C MET A 18 -11.47 2.40 16.62
N ASP A 19 -11.93 3.66 16.56
CA ASP A 19 -12.10 4.51 17.73
C ASP A 19 -13.57 4.54 18.17
N ARG A 20 -13.85 3.92 19.32
CA ARG A 20 -15.20 3.88 19.91
C ARG A 20 -15.66 5.23 20.45
N SER A 21 -14.75 6.15 20.77
CA SER A 21 -15.10 7.44 21.36
C SER A 21 -15.66 8.41 20.32
N THR A 22 -15.08 8.40 19.12
CA THR A 22 -15.48 9.29 18.02
C THR A 22 -16.32 8.58 16.95
N LEU A 23 -16.57 7.28 17.11
CA LEU A 23 -17.21 6.42 16.10
C LEU A 23 -16.53 6.54 14.73
N SER A 24 -15.22 6.76 14.74
CA SER A 24 -14.43 7.06 13.53
C SER A 24 -13.16 6.22 13.49
N THR A 25 -12.36 6.40 12.45
CA THR A 25 -11.06 5.76 12.32
C THR A 25 -10.05 6.75 11.76
N ASP A 26 -8.80 6.62 12.19
CA ASP A 26 -7.67 7.33 11.60
C ASP A 26 -7.05 6.38 10.56
N ALA A 27 -7.21 6.74 9.29
CA ALA A 27 -6.88 5.85 8.18
C ALA A 27 -5.60 6.28 7.48
N PHE A 28 -4.76 5.30 7.19
CA PHE A 28 -3.63 5.39 6.27
C PHE A 28 -3.49 4.05 5.53
N VAL A 29 -2.83 4.05 4.38
CA VAL A 29 -2.54 2.84 3.61
C VAL A 29 -1.04 2.71 3.43
N GLU A 30 -0.51 1.52 3.70
CA GLU A 30 0.86 1.15 3.37
C GLU A 30 0.86 0.28 2.11
N VAL A 31 1.54 0.75 1.07
CA VAL A 31 1.79 0.00 -0.16
C VAL A 31 3.14 -0.66 -0.02
N ILE A 32 3.15 -1.99 0.11
CA ILE A 32 4.34 -2.79 0.33
C ILE A 32 4.50 -3.72 -0.85
N LEU A 33 5.67 -3.67 -1.49
CA LEU A 33 6.07 -4.69 -2.45
C LEU A 33 6.94 -5.71 -1.72
N THR A 34 6.48 -6.96 -1.68
CA THR A 34 7.17 -8.06 -1.00
C THR A 34 7.36 -9.26 -1.91
N CYS A 35 8.54 -9.84 -1.80
CA CYS A 35 8.94 -11.04 -2.50
C CYS A 35 8.22 -12.24 -1.89
N ALA A 36 7.44 -12.98 -2.68
CA ALA A 36 6.67 -14.12 -2.17
C ALA A 36 7.54 -15.38 -1.99
N THR A 37 8.78 -15.36 -2.49
CA THR A 37 9.63 -16.54 -2.48
C THR A 37 10.29 -16.73 -1.12
N TYR A 38 10.03 -17.89 -0.52
CA TYR A 38 10.38 -18.35 0.84
C TYR A 38 11.89 -18.42 1.18
N LEU A 39 12.77 -17.80 0.39
CA LEU A 39 14.19 -17.73 0.69
C LEU A 39 14.56 -16.28 0.98
N GLN A 40 15.10 -16.09 2.18
CA GLN A 40 15.52 -14.85 2.82
C GLN A 40 16.64 -14.12 2.05
N ILE A 41 16.40 -13.76 0.78
CA ILE A 41 17.29 -12.98 -0.07
C ILE A 41 16.42 -12.09 -0.98
N CYS A 42 15.50 -11.32 -0.41
CA CYS A 42 14.88 -10.22 -1.14
C CYS A 42 15.33 -8.94 -0.45
N ILE A 43 16.45 -8.43 -0.95
CA ILE A 43 17.06 -7.15 -0.56
C ILE A 43 16.07 -6.06 -0.97
N GLY A 44 15.34 -5.52 0.01
CA GLY A 44 14.62 -4.24 -0.14
C GLY A 44 13.11 -4.36 -0.27
N ASN A 45 12.41 -4.44 0.85
CA ASN A 45 10.96 -4.21 0.88
C ASN A 45 10.70 -2.71 0.63
N THR A 46 10.32 -2.35 -0.60
CA THR A 46 9.92 -0.97 -0.91
C THR A 46 8.54 -0.73 -0.29
N THR A 47 8.49 0.09 0.74
CA THR A 47 7.27 0.44 1.46
C THR A 47 6.98 1.93 1.27
N HIS A 48 5.82 2.23 0.71
CA HIS A 48 5.30 3.58 0.64
C HIS A 48 4.10 3.73 1.57
N LYS A 49 3.95 4.92 2.17
CA LYS A 49 2.83 5.24 3.05
C LYS A 49 2.10 6.45 2.51
N THR A 50 0.77 6.42 2.59
CA THR A 50 -0.05 7.61 2.34
C THR A 50 -0.11 8.49 3.58
N ASP A 51 -0.63 9.71 3.41
CA ASP A 51 -0.97 10.58 4.54
C ASP A 51 -2.02 9.94 5.45
N VAL A 52 -2.03 10.39 6.71
CA VAL A 52 -3.03 9.94 7.70
C VAL A 52 -4.23 10.87 7.62
N ILE A 53 -5.38 10.32 7.23
CA ILE A 53 -6.67 11.03 7.26
C ILE A 53 -7.35 10.70 8.58
N ARG A 54 -7.47 11.71 9.45
CA ARG A 54 -8.06 11.54 10.77
C ARG A 54 -9.57 11.60 10.74
N ARG A 55 -10.21 10.83 11.61
CA ARG A 55 -11.66 10.86 11.87
C ARG A 55 -12.54 10.70 10.62
N SER A 56 -12.22 9.75 9.75
CA SER A 56 -13.03 9.49 8.55
C SER A 56 -13.16 8.01 8.26
N LEU A 57 -14.41 7.55 8.07
CA LEU A 57 -14.70 6.19 7.58
C LEU A 57 -14.60 6.08 6.05
N ASN A 58 -14.48 7.23 5.36
CA ASN A 58 -14.38 7.33 3.90
C ASN A 58 -13.22 8.27 3.51
N PRO A 59 -11.98 7.93 3.86
CA PRO A 59 -10.82 8.77 3.55
C PRO A 59 -10.58 8.82 2.04
N SER A 60 -10.26 10.02 1.54
CA SER A 60 -9.80 10.26 0.17
C SER A 60 -8.36 10.79 0.20
N TRP A 61 -7.39 9.96 -0.15
CA TRP A 61 -5.99 10.37 -0.23
C TRP A 61 -5.68 11.07 -1.54
N ASN A 62 -6.22 10.59 -2.65
CA ASN A 62 -5.85 11.03 -3.99
C ASN A 62 -4.33 11.12 -4.18
N SER A 63 -3.59 10.14 -3.64
CA SER A 63 -2.13 10.18 -3.58
C SER A 63 -1.51 10.32 -4.98
N ASP A 64 -0.26 10.75 -5.01
CA ASP A 64 0.57 10.62 -6.19
C ASP A 64 0.82 9.14 -6.53
N TRP A 65 1.35 8.92 -7.73
CA TRP A 65 1.75 7.59 -8.19
C TRP A 65 2.98 7.11 -7.42
N PHE A 66 2.87 5.95 -6.80
CA PHE A 66 3.99 5.19 -6.28
C PHE A 66 4.58 4.35 -7.42
N TYR A 67 5.87 4.51 -7.67
CA TYR A 67 6.59 3.85 -8.75
C TYR A 67 7.46 2.73 -8.19
N PHE A 68 7.27 1.53 -8.71
CA PHE A 68 8.10 0.38 -8.41
C PHE A 68 8.76 -0.09 -9.71
N GLU A 69 10.09 -0.05 -9.74
CA GLU A 69 10.88 -0.60 -10.82
C GLU A 69 11.25 -2.04 -10.45
N LEU A 70 10.80 -3.00 -11.27
CA LEU A 70 10.94 -4.43 -11.03
C LEU A 70 11.61 -5.08 -12.22
N ASP A 71 12.36 -6.15 -11.95
CA ASP A 71 12.85 -7.02 -13.02
C ASP A 71 11.76 -8.03 -13.42
N ASP A 72 11.80 -8.57 -14.63
CA ASP A 72 10.72 -9.44 -15.17
C ASP A 72 10.39 -10.64 -14.26
N ARG A 73 11.42 -11.21 -13.60
CA ARG A 73 11.25 -12.33 -12.66
C ARG A 73 10.55 -11.88 -11.38
N ALA A 74 10.94 -10.72 -10.86
CA ALA A 74 10.32 -10.14 -9.67
C ALA A 74 8.86 -9.78 -9.96
N LEU A 75 8.53 -9.27 -11.15
CA LEU A 75 7.14 -8.98 -11.51
C LEU A 75 6.21 -10.21 -11.43
N GLN A 76 6.74 -11.41 -11.67
CA GLN A 76 5.96 -12.66 -11.62
C GLN A 76 5.91 -13.28 -10.22
N GLU A 77 6.92 -13.07 -9.40
CA GLU A 77 7.09 -13.73 -8.09
C GLU A 77 6.76 -12.82 -6.89
N GLU A 78 6.77 -11.50 -7.07
CA GLU A 78 6.48 -10.52 -6.01
C GLU A 78 4.96 -10.35 -5.83
N VAL A 79 4.55 -10.12 -4.60
CA VAL A 79 3.18 -9.80 -4.23
C VAL A 79 3.11 -8.34 -3.78
N LEU A 80 2.17 -7.60 -4.36
CA LEU A 80 1.81 -6.28 -3.89
C LEU A 80 0.83 -6.42 -2.72
N LEU A 81 1.26 -5.96 -1.54
CA LEU A 81 0.46 -5.98 -0.32
C LEU A 81 0.02 -4.56 0.05
N LEU A 82 -1.27 -4.38 0.29
CA LEU A 82 -1.84 -3.16 0.84
C LEU A 82 -2.24 -3.42 2.30
N LYS A 83 -1.70 -2.65 3.22
CA LYS A 83 -2.04 -2.69 4.66
C LYS A 83 -2.73 -1.43 5.11
#